data_AF-U2CN75-F1
#
_entry.id   AF-U2CN75-F1
#
_cell.length_a   1.000
_cell.length_b   1.000
_cell.length_c   1.000
_cell.angle_alpha   90.00
_cell.angle_beta   90.00
_cell.angle_gamma   90.00
#
_symmetry.space_group_name_H-M   'P 1'
#
loop_
_entity.id
_entity.type
_entity.pdbx_description
1 polymer ?
#
loop_
_entity_poly.entity_id
_entity_poly.type
_entity_poly.pdbx_seq_one_letter_code
_entity_poly.pdbx_strand_id
1 'polypeptide(L)' 'MFVMTLPSFADRIAPVPTTHNKTTFFIVSFISLASNLSLAIYQFNKIRKNKLNPIKDEIYADTKVYKCVIKENINKEGF' A
#
# COMPACT_ATOMS: atom_id res chain seq x y z
N MET A 1 3.66 -25.55 10.02
CA MET A 1 4.76 -25.35 9.05
C MET A 1 5.24 -26.65 8.39
N PHE A 2 4.41 -27.70 8.28
CA PHE A 2 4.83 -29.02 7.73
C PHE A 2 5.44 -28.93 6.32
N VAL A 3 4.86 -28.09 5.44
CA VAL A 3 5.37 -27.84 4.08
C VAL A 3 6.75 -27.17 4.07
N MET A 4 7.07 -26.35 5.07
CA MET A 4 8.41 -25.74 5.19
C MET A 4 9.44 -26.71 5.79
N THR A 5 9.00 -27.66 6.62
CA THR A 5 9.86 -28.70 7.21
C THR A 5 10.17 -29.82 6.21
N LEU A 6 9.25 -30.12 5.29
CA LEU A 6 9.39 -31.12 4.23
C LEU A 6 8.99 -30.52 2.87
N PRO A 7 9.87 -29.74 2.23
CA PRO A 7 9.55 -29.02 0.99
C PRO A 7 9.10 -29.97 -0.15
N SER A 8 9.65 -31.18 -0.20
CA SER A 8 9.28 -32.21 -1.19
C SER A 8 7.83 -32.69 -1.11
N PHE A 9 7.14 -32.44 0.01
CA PHE A 9 5.72 -32.80 0.17
C PHE A 9 4.81 -31.99 -0.77
N ALA A 10 5.06 -30.68 -0.88
CA ALA A 10 4.30 -29.81 -1.78
C ALA A 10 4.59 -30.13 -3.25
N ASP A 11 5.80 -30.58 -3.58
CA ASP A 11 6.16 -30.92 -4.96
C ASP A 11 5.60 -32.27 -5.41
N ARG A 12 5.54 -33.27 -4.53
CA ARG A 12 5.26 -34.67 -4.92
C ARG A 12 3.93 -35.23 -4.43
N ILE A 13 3.44 -34.82 -3.27
CA ILE A 13 2.32 -35.49 -2.58
C ILE A 13 1.04 -34.64 -2.64
N ALA A 14 1.16 -33.32 -2.49
CA ALA A 14 0.04 -32.40 -2.57
C ALA A 14 0.38 -31.16 -3.41
N PRO A 15 0.52 -31.31 -4.74
CA PRO A 15 0.82 -30.20 -5.63
C PRO A 15 -0.33 -29.21 -5.66
N VAL A 16 -0.06 -27.97 -5.25
CA VAL A 16 -1.03 -26.87 -5.34
C VAL A 16 -0.87 -26.22 -6.71
N PRO A 17 -1.88 -26.28 -7.59
CA PRO A 17 -1.78 -25.66 -8.90
C PRO A 17 -1.67 -24.14 -8.73
N THR A 18 -0.57 -23.56 -9.20
CA THR A 18 -0.41 -22.10 -9.23
C THR A 18 -0.52 -21.60 -10.66
N THR A 19 -1.08 -20.40 -10.81
CA THR A 19 -1.46 -19.84 -12.12
C THR A 19 -0.28 -19.68 -13.08
N HIS A 20 0.98 -19.59 -12.60
CA HIS A 20 2.26 -19.50 -13.33
C HIS A 20 2.25 -18.72 -14.67
N ASN A 21 1.31 -17.79 -14.87
CA ASN A 21 1.19 -17.03 -16.10
C ASN A 21 2.14 -15.84 -16.02
N LYS A 22 3.30 -16.01 -16.66
CA LYS A 22 4.36 -15.00 -16.72
C LYS A 22 3.85 -13.64 -17.22
N THR A 23 2.94 -13.65 -18.20
CA THR A 23 2.36 -12.42 -18.77
C THR A 23 1.48 -11.71 -17.75
N THR A 24 0.59 -12.43 -17.06
CA THR A 24 -0.28 -11.85 -16.02
C THR A 24 0.56 -11.30 -14.86
N PHE A 25 1.56 -12.04 -14.39
CA PHE A 25 2.43 -11.60 -13.30
C PHE A 25 3.21 -10.34 -13.66
N PHE A 26 3.74 -10.25 -14.88
CA PHE A 26 4.44 -9.06 -15.34
C PHE A 26 3.52 -7.83 -15.40
N ILE A 27 2.33 -7.98 -15.99
CA ILE A 27 1.37 -6.87 -16.14
C ILE A 27 0.95 -6.33 -14.76
N VAL A 28 0.55 -7.21 -13.84
CA VAL A 28 0.11 -6.79 -12.50
C VAL A 28 1.27 -6.16 -11.72
N SER A 29 2.47 -6.73 -11.82
CA SER A 29 3.66 -6.17 -11.17
C SER A 29 4.02 -4.79 -11.74
N PHE A 30 3.93 -4.62 -13.06
CA PHE A 30 4.20 -3.36 -13.72
C PHE A 30 3.17 -2.27 -13.34
N ILE A 31 1.88 -2.61 -13.33
CA ILE A 31 0.81 -1.70 -12.88
C ILE A 31 1.05 -1.31 -11.42
N SER A 32 1.31 -2.29 -10.55
CA SER A 32 1.59 -2.04 -9.14
C SER A 32 2.78 -1.09 -8.97
N LEU A 33 3.89 -1.32 -9.68
CA LEU A 33 5.06 -0.47 -9.65
C LEU A 33 4.73 0.96 -10.12
N ALA A 34 4.04 1.10 -11.25
CA ALA A 34 3.66 2.39 -11.82
C ALA A 34 2.73 3.19 -10.88
N SER A 35 1.74 2.53 -10.28
CA SER A 35 0.82 3.16 -9.31
C SER A 35 1.56 3.64 -8.07
N ASN A 36 2.40 2.78 -7.47
CA ASN A 36 3.17 3.16 -6.28
C ASN A 36 4.17 4.28 -6.57
N LEU A 37 4.87 4.22 -7.71
CA LEU A 37 5.81 5.26 -8.13
C LEU A 37 5.11 6.61 -8.34
N SER A 38 3.94 6.60 -8.97
CA SER A 38 3.13 7.80 -9.19
C SER A 38 2.73 8.45 -7.86
N LEU A 39 2.31 7.65 -6.88
CA LEU A 39 1.96 8.13 -5.54
C LEU A 39 3.19 8.69 -4.81
N ALA A 40 4.33 8.01 -4.89
CA ALA A 40 5.57 8.48 -4.29
C ALA A 40 6.00 9.84 -4.85
N ILE A 41 5.96 10.01 -6.19
CA ILE A 41 6.25 11.27 -6.86
C ILE A 41 5.27 12.36 -6.42
N TYR A 42 3.97 12.06 -6.38
CA TYR A 42 2.95 13.02 -5.95
C TYR A 42 3.20 13.50 -4.51
N GLN A 43 3.45 12.57 -3.59
CA GLN A 43 3.72 12.88 -2.18
C GLN A 43 4.99 13.73 -2.04
N PHE A 44 6.07 13.35 -2.74
CA PHE A 44 7.33 14.10 -2.69
C PHE A 44 7.18 15.51 -3.27
N ASN A 45 6.45 15.65 -4.38
CA ASN A 45 6.14 16.95 -4.98
C ASN A 45 5.34 17.85 -4.02
N LYS A 46 4.36 17.28 -3.31
CA LYS A 46 3.54 18.01 -2.34
C LYS A 46 4.37 18.47 -1.13
N ILE A 47 5.18 17.58 -0.57
CA ILE A 47 6.13 17.90 0.52
C ILE A 47 7.07 19.04 0.08
N ARG A 48 7.69 18.92 -1.10
CA ARG A 48 8.65 19.91 -1.59
C ARG A 48 8.00 21.27 -1.88
N LYS A 49 6.82 21.28 -2.50
CA LYS A 49 6.10 22.52 -2.84
C LYS A 49 5.64 23.27 -1.60
N ASN A 50 5.13 22.54 -0.60
CA ASN A 50 4.56 23.13 0.61
C ASN A 50 5.58 23.23 1.77
N LYS A 51 6.81 22.77 1.56
CA LYS A 51 7.90 22.70 2.56
C LYS A 51 7.46 22.04 3.88
N LEU A 52 6.64 21.00 3.77
CA LEU A 52 6.10 20.27 4.93
C LEU A 52 7.16 19.31 5.49
N ASN A 53 7.19 19.16 6.81
CA ASN A 53 7.98 18.12 7.46
C ASN A 53 7.13 16.86 7.61
N PRO A 54 7.42 15.74 6.92
CA PRO A 54 6.59 14.54 6.95
C PRO A 54 6.46 13.87 8.33
N ILE A 55 7.31 14.23 9.30
CA ILE A 55 7.27 13.68 10.66
C ILE A 55 6.39 14.54 11.59
N LYS A 56 6.28 15.83 11.29
CA LYS A 56 5.62 16.80 12.19
C LYS A 56 4.34 17.38 11.60
N ASP A 57 4.27 17.45 10.27
CA ASP A 57 3.22 18.16 9.55
C ASP A 57 2.35 17.19 8.76
N GLU A 58 1.08 17.57 8.65
CA GLU A 58 0.04 16.79 8.01
C GLU A 58 0.04 17.03 6.49
N ILE A 59 0.45 16.01 5.72
CA ILE A 59 0.67 16.12 4.27
C ILE A 59 -0.64 16.30 3.48
N TYR A 60 -1.76 15.81 4.03
CA TYR A 60 -3.06 15.76 3.36
C TYR A 60 -4.15 16.63 4.02
N ALA A 61 -3.74 17.63 4.80
CA ALA A 61 -4.63 18.51 5.56
C ALA A 61 -5.70 19.24 4.70
N ASP A 62 -5.41 19.43 3.42
CA ASP A 62 -6.27 20.06 2.42
C ASP A 62 -7.40 19.14 1.94
N THR A 63 -7.28 17.82 2.09
CA THR A 63 -8.24 16.87 1.54
C THR A 63 -9.55 16.84 2.33
N LYS A 64 -10.68 16.67 1.62
CA LYS A 64 -12.02 16.59 2.23
C LYS A 64 -12.12 15.45 3.24
N VAL A 65 -11.50 14.31 2.91
CA VAL A 65 -11.49 13.11 3.76
C VAL A 65 -10.81 13.39 5.08
N TYR A 66 -9.61 14.01 5.04
CA TYR A 66 -8.88 14.36 6.25
C TYR A 66 -9.68 15.31 7.16
N LYS A 67 -10.30 16.35 6.58
CA LYS A 67 -11.15 17.28 7.33
C LYS A 67 -12.38 16.59 7.94
N CYS A 68 -12.95 15.62 7.24
CA CYS A 68 -14.08 14.83 7.74
C CYS A 68 -13.68 14.02 8.99
N VAL A 69 -12.53 13.35 8.94
CA VAL A 69 -12.00 12.55 10.07
C VAL A 69 -11.69 13.44 11.28
N ILE A 70 -11.05 14.60 11.07
CA ILE A 70 -10.81 15.56 12.17
C ILE A 70 -12.13 16.00 12.80
N LYS A 71 -13.13 16.37 11.99
CA LYS A 71 -14.43 16.80 12.51
C LYS A 71 -15.11 15.70 13.32
N GLU A 72 -15.04 14.46 12.85
CA GLU A 72 -15.60 13.30 13.56
C GLU A 72 -14.87 13.05 14.89
N ASN A 73 -13.55 13.15 14.93
CA ASN A 73 -12.77 12.95 16.15
C ASN A 73 -13.02 14.05 17.19
N ILE A 74 -13.09 15.33 16.76
CA ILE A 74 -13.45 16.44 17.65
C ILE A 74 -14.84 16.24 18.27
N ASN A 75 -15.80 15.74 17.49
CA ASN A 75 -17.15 15.47 17.98
C ASN A 75 -17.23 14.24 18.91
N LYS A 76 -16.26 13.31 18.86
CA LYS A 76 -16.18 12.13 19.73
C LYS A 76 -15.46 12.42 21.05
N GLU A 77 -14.45 13.29 21.03
CA GLU A 77 -13.75 13.74 22.24
C GLU A 77 -14.46 14.89 22.96
N GLY A 78 -15.50 15.46 22.33
CA GLY A 78 -16.43 16.41 22.95
C GLY A 78 -17.38 15.75 23.96
N PHE A 79 -16.83 15.38 25.12
CA PHE A 79 -17.46 15.66 26.41
C PHE A 79 -17.10 17.07 26.85
#